data_AF-K8XRP3-F1
#
_entry.id   AF-K8XRP3-F1
#
_cell.length_a   1.000
_cell.length_b   1.000
_cell.length_c   1.000
_cell.angle_alpha   90.00
_cell.angle_beta   90.00
_cell.angle_gamma   90.00
#
_symmetry.space_group_name_H-M   'P 1'
#
loop_
_entity.id
_entity.type
_entity.pdbx_description
1 polymer ?
#
loop_
_entity_poly.entity_id
_entity_poly.type
_entity_poly.pdbx_seq_one_letter_code
_entity_poly.pdbx_strand_id
1 'polypeptide(L)'
;MGGGLLQHCNRDTMNLGQKASAVCVNGEWRVIAKAPTGDAMKGSERGRLGLRLSQGEYQTVPRESISPGENILLSRVGVPWSGGVWG
;
A
#
# COMPACT_ATOMS: atom_id res chain seq x y z
N MET A 1 -6.34 -16.14 27.81
CA MET A 1 -6.91 -16.33 26.46
C MET A 1 -8.43 -16.33 26.59
N GLY A 2 -9.13 -15.48 25.83
CA GLY A 2 -10.53 -15.08 26.02
C GLY A 2 -10.82 -13.87 25.13
N GLY A 3 -11.51 -12.82 25.62
CA GLY A 3 -11.78 -11.59 24.86
C GLY A 3 -10.54 -10.94 24.24
N GLY A 4 -9.35 -11.09 24.84
CA GLY A 4 -8.10 -10.54 24.33
C GLY A 4 -7.68 -11.01 22.93
N LEU A 5 -8.14 -12.17 22.44
CA LEU A 5 -7.80 -12.63 21.09
C LEU A 5 -8.42 -11.76 19.98
N LEU A 6 -9.62 -11.21 20.23
CA LEU A 6 -10.39 -10.43 19.25
C LEU A 6 -10.56 -8.96 19.63
N GLN A 7 -10.22 -8.59 20.88
CA GLN A 7 -10.50 -7.25 21.42
C GLN A 7 -9.24 -6.49 21.85
N HIS A 8 -8.12 -7.18 22.13
CA HIS A 8 -6.86 -6.53 22.55
C HIS A 8 -5.89 -6.34 21.37
N CYS A 9 -6.43 -6.13 20.18
CA CYS A 9 -5.70 -5.66 19.01
C CYS A 9 -6.30 -4.31 18.58
N ASN A 10 -5.45 -3.37 18.18
CA ASN A 10 -5.87 -2.09 17.62
C ASN A 10 -5.10 -1.82 16.32
N ARG A 11 -5.40 -0.70 15.65
CA ARG A 11 -4.75 -0.28 14.40
C ARG A 11 -3.22 -0.30 14.50
N ASP A 12 -2.67 0.14 15.63
CA ASP A 12 -1.23 0.26 15.84
C ASP A 12 -0.54 -1.05 16.16
N THR A 13 -1.27 -2.10 16.56
CA THR A 13 -0.67 -3.42 16.83
C THR A 13 0.14 -3.95 15.64
N MET A 14 -0.27 -3.63 14.42
CA MET A 14 0.43 -3.98 13.17
C MET A 14 0.94 -2.75 12.40
N ASN A 15 0.94 -1.56 13.02
CA ASN A 15 1.31 -0.29 12.38
C ASN A 15 0.54 0.01 11.09
N LEU A 16 -0.75 -0.34 11.04
CA LEU A 16 -1.57 -0.11 9.86
C LEU A 16 -1.73 1.38 9.60
N GLY A 17 -1.39 1.82 8.38
CA GLY A 17 -1.48 3.20 7.95
C GLY A 17 -1.68 3.34 6.45
N GLN A 18 -2.53 4.27 6.06
CA GLN A 18 -2.75 4.64 4.67
C GLN A 18 -2.15 6.02 4.41
N LYS A 19 -1.31 6.13 3.38
CA LYS A 19 -0.62 7.36 2.99
C LYS A 19 -0.57 7.45 1.48
N ALA A 20 -0.69 8.67 0.95
CA ALA A 20 -0.47 8.91 -0.47
C ALA A 20 1.04 8.79 -0.77
N SER A 21 1.38 8.02 -1.82
CA SER A 21 2.77 7.78 -2.25
C SER A 21 3.07 8.38 -3.64
N ALA A 22 2.06 8.70 -4.43
CA ALA A 22 2.20 9.39 -5.71
C ALA A 22 1.02 10.32 -5.97
N VAL A 23 1.26 11.36 -6.77
CA VAL A 23 0.21 12.26 -7.26
C VAL A 23 0.41 12.48 -8.77
N CYS A 24 -0.68 12.51 -9.53
CA CYS A 24 -0.66 12.89 -10.94
C CYS A 24 -1.11 14.34 -11.05
N VAL A 25 -0.27 15.21 -11.60
CA VAL A 25 -0.55 16.64 -11.77
C VAL A 25 -0.25 17.01 -13.22
N ASN A 26 -1.26 17.53 -13.92
CA ASN A 26 -1.17 17.85 -15.35
C ASN A 26 -0.70 16.66 -16.21
N GLY A 27 -1.16 15.45 -15.89
CA GLY A 27 -0.79 14.21 -16.59
C GLY A 27 0.57 13.64 -16.20
N GLU A 28 1.33 14.32 -15.34
CA GLU A 28 2.66 13.89 -14.91
C GLU A 28 2.62 13.29 -13.50
N TRP A 29 3.17 12.09 -13.34
CA TRP A 29 3.30 11.43 -12.06
C TRP A 29 4.48 11.98 -11.26
N ARG A 30 4.21 12.36 -10.01
CA ARG A 30 5.21 12.84 -9.05
C ARG A 30 5.24 11.95 -7.82
N VAL A 31 6.45 11.64 -7.38
CA VAL A 31 6.71 10.87 -6.16
C VAL A 31 6.45 11.77 -4.94
N ILE A 32 5.65 11.28 -4.01
CA ILE A 32 5.46 11.92 -2.70
C ILE A 32 5.67 10.89 -1.58
N ALA A 33 6.05 11.34 -0.40
CA ALA A 33 6.07 10.52 0.81
C ALA A 33 6.15 11.40 2.05
N LYS A 34 5.71 10.84 3.17
CA LYS A 34 5.96 11.41 4.48
C LYS A 34 7.36 11.00 4.95
N ALA A 35 8.18 11.97 5.35
CA ALA A 35 9.51 11.75 5.90
C ALA A 35 9.75 12.67 7.10
N PRO A 36 9.26 12.31 8.30
CA PRO A 36 9.40 13.15 9.47
C PRO A 36 10.83 13.08 10.04
N THR A 37 11.35 14.20 10.54
CA THR A 37 12.73 14.29 11.06
C THR A 37 12.95 13.50 12.35
N GLY A 38 11.92 13.32 13.19
CA GLY A 38 12.06 12.73 14.52
C GLY A 38 11.89 11.22 14.63
N ASP A 39 11.05 10.61 13.79
CA ASP A 39 10.65 9.21 13.93
C ASP A 39 10.65 8.50 12.58
N ALA A 40 11.73 7.79 12.28
CA ALA A 40 11.94 7.12 11.00
C ALA A 40 10.84 6.07 10.70
N MET A 41 10.24 5.48 11.74
CA MET A 41 9.16 4.50 11.58
C MET A 41 7.89 5.13 10.99
N LYS A 42 7.73 6.45 11.11
CA LYS A 42 6.63 7.21 10.49
C LYS A 42 6.91 7.65 9.05
N GLY A 43 8.02 7.19 8.46
CA GLY A 43 8.27 7.24 7.02
C GLY A 43 7.15 6.55 6.21
N SER A 44 7.13 6.77 4.90
CA SER A 44 6.22 6.06 4.00
C SER A 44 6.89 5.69 2.69
N GLU A 45 6.35 4.67 2.05
CA GLU A 45 6.72 4.30 0.69
C GLU A 45 6.49 5.44 -0.30
N ARG A 46 7.26 5.41 -1.39
CA ARG A 46 7.44 6.50 -2.35
C ARG A 46 7.07 6.03 -3.75
N GLY A 47 6.27 6.83 -4.44
CA GLY A 47 5.93 6.63 -5.85
C GLY A 47 4.74 5.69 -6.06
N ARG A 48 4.51 5.34 -7.33
CA ARG A 48 3.53 4.31 -7.68
C ARG A 48 4.13 2.96 -7.27
N LEU A 49 3.36 2.14 -6.58
CA LEU A 49 3.84 0.89 -6.00
C LEU A 49 3.37 -0.32 -6.80
N GLY A 50 4.18 -1.36 -6.79
CA GLY A 50 3.88 -2.71 -7.24
C GLY A 50 4.25 -3.71 -6.15
N LEU A 51 3.66 -4.90 -6.24
CA LEU A 51 3.97 -6.02 -5.34
C LEU A 51 4.31 -7.22 -6.22
N ARG A 52 5.39 -7.92 -5.88
CA ARG A 52 5.76 -9.20 -6.48
C ARG A 52 6.06 -10.24 -5.39
N LEU A 53 5.92 -11.51 -5.75
CA LEU A 53 6.42 -12.64 -4.96
C LEU A 53 7.70 -13.13 -5.63
N SER A 54 8.84 -12.96 -4.97
CA SER A 54 10.15 -13.37 -5.48
C SER A 54 10.83 -14.28 -4.47
N GLN A 55 11.22 -15.48 -4.89
CA GLN A 55 11.90 -16.46 -4.03
C GLN A 55 11.15 -16.79 -2.72
N GLY A 56 9.80 -16.76 -2.76
CA GLY A 56 8.97 -17.02 -1.58
C GLY A 56 8.72 -15.80 -0.69
N GLU A 57 9.27 -14.63 -1.03
CA GLU A 57 9.11 -13.39 -0.27
C GLU A 57 8.34 -12.32 -1.04
N TYR A 58 7.46 -11.61 -0.34
CA TYR A 58 6.75 -10.46 -0.88
C TYR A 58 7.66 -9.24 -0.89
N GLN A 59 7.73 -8.56 -2.03
CA GLN A 59 8.55 -7.36 -2.20
C GLN A 59 7.70 -6.21 -2.76
N THR A 60 7.63 -5.12 -2.01
CA THR A 60 7.14 -3.83 -2.51
C THR A 60 8.22 -3.22 -3.39
N VAL A 61 7.84 -2.88 -4.63
CA VAL A 61 8.76 -2.34 -5.64
C VAL A 61 8.10 -1.16 -6.36
N PRO A 62 8.85 -0.31 -7.07
CA PRO A 62 8.26 0.67 -7.97
C PRO A 62 7.33 -0.01 -8.99
N ARG A 63 6.18 0.59 -9.26
CA ARG A 63 5.19 0.07 -10.21
C ARG A 63 5.80 -0.16 -11.59
N GLU A 64 6.74 0.69 -11.97
CA GLU A 64 7.40 0.73 -13.26
C GLU A 64 8.49 -0.33 -13.40
N SER A 65 8.98 -0.90 -12.30
CA SER A 65 10.07 -1.89 -12.32
C SER A 65 9.60 -3.32 -12.53
N ILE A 66 8.29 -3.55 -12.60
CA ILE A 66 7.70 -4.87 -12.83
C ILE A 66 6.63 -4.82 -13.91
N SER A 67 6.47 -5.93 -14.62
CA SER A 67 5.44 -6.05 -15.65
C SER A 67 4.03 -6.07 -15.03
N PRO A 68 2.99 -5.67 -15.77
CA PRO A 68 1.61 -5.76 -15.27
C PRO A 68 1.19 -7.18 -14.83
N GLY A 69 1.69 -8.22 -15.49
CA GLY A 69 1.37 -9.62 -15.15
C GLY A 69 2.07 -10.12 -13.88
N GLU A 70 3.20 -9.52 -13.52
CA GLU A 70 3.93 -9.83 -12.27
C GLU A 70 3.38 -9.04 -11.08
N ASN A 71 2.73 -7.89 -11.33
CA ASN A 71 2.21 -7.03 -10.28
C ASN A 71 0.92 -7.55 -9.64
N ILE A 72 1.06 -8.29 -8.55
CA ILE A 72 -0.05 -8.88 -7.81
C ILE A 72 -0.80 -7.89 -6.90
N LEU A 73 -0.27 -6.66 -6.72
CA LEU A 73 -0.92 -5.61 -5.91
C LEU A 73 -2.29 -5.20 -6.47
N LEU A 74 -2.44 -5.29 -7.80
CA LEU A 74 -3.63 -4.85 -8.53
C LEU A 74 -4.57 -6.01 -8.88
N SER A 75 -4.36 -7.19 -8.30
CA SER A 75 -5.36 -8.25 -8.41
C SER A 75 -6.68 -7.70 -7.87
N ARG A 76 -7.65 -7.49 -8.77
CA ARG A 76 -8.97 -6.97 -8.41
C ARG A 76 -9.63 -8.02 -7.53
N VAL A 77 -9.53 -7.86 -6.22
CA VAL A 77 -10.23 -8.72 -5.27
C VAL A 77 -11.53 -8.02 -4.90
N GLY A 78 -12.65 -8.64 -5.30
CA GLY A 78 -13.99 -8.17 -4.99
C GLY A 78 -14.65 -7.31 -6.07
N VAL A 79 -15.84 -6.88 -5.73
CA VAL A 79 -16.69 -6.02 -6.55
C VAL A 79 -15.99 -4.67 -6.79
N PRO A 80 -15.78 -4.24 -8.05
CA PRO A 80 -15.16 -2.96 -8.32
C PRO A 80 -16.06 -1.83 -7.84
N TRP A 81 -15.53 -0.98 -6.96
CA TRP A 81 -16.15 0.30 -6.64
C TRP A 81 -15.90 1.26 -7.81
N SER A 82 -16.96 1.69 -8.48
CA SER A 82 -16.89 2.68 -9.55
C SER A 82 -18.02 3.68 -9.39
N GLY A 83 -17.68 4.97 -9.33
CA GLY A 83 -18.69 6.05 -9.28
C GLY A 83 -19.66 5.97 -8.10
N GLY A 84 -19.25 5.42 -6.95
CA GLY A 84 -20.11 5.31 -5.76
C GLY A 84 -20.92 4.01 -5.66
N VAL A 85 -20.80 3.10 -6.63
CA VAL A 85 -21.53 1.83 -6.63
C VAL A 85 -20.56 0.65 -6.55
N TRP A 86 -20.89 -0.33 -5.72
CA TRP A 86 -20.30 -1.66 -5.74
C TRP A 86 -21.09 -2.48 -6.78
N GLY A 87 -20.46 -2.83 -7.91
CA GLY A 87 -21.06 -3.69 -8.94
C GLY A 87 -21.00 -5.20 -8.71
#